data_AF-A0A0P9QTF0-F1
#
_entry.id   AF-A0A0P9QTF0-F1
#
_cell.length_a   1.000
_cell.length_b   1.000
_cell.length_c   1.000
_cell.angle_alpha   90.00
_cell.angle_beta   90.00
_cell.angle_gamma   90.00
#
_symmetry.space_group_name_H-M   'P 1'
#
loop_
_entity.id
_entity.type
_entity.pdbx_description
1 polymer ?
#
loop_
_entity_poly.entity_id
_entity_poly.type
_entity_poly.pdbx_seq_one_letter_code
_entity_poly.pdbx_strand_id
1 'polypeptide(L)'
;MNASLSSMIVPAVLWALILFSVLSWALLLIKSAQYVRQKSQNKQFTKAFWSAPDLLTAAEHSAQYPGALARIANSGFEAMAVDESPRTTQQLAHTINRSDRLERNLRQQIQKERRALESGQAILASIGSTAPFIGLFGTVWGIMEALQSIGVTGSASLEAVAGPIG
;
A
#
# COMPACT_ATOMS: atom_id res chain seq x y z
N MET A 1 35.76 12.94 -20.84
CA MET A 1 34.96 12.55 -19.66
C MET A 1 33.47 12.41 -19.95
N ASN A 2 32.89 13.09 -20.94
CA ASN A 2 31.42 13.06 -21.16
C ASN A 2 30.91 11.81 -21.91
N ALA A 3 31.74 11.18 -22.75
CA ALA A 3 31.35 10.01 -23.54
C ALA A 3 31.12 8.73 -22.72
N SER A 4 31.72 8.60 -21.53
CA SER A 4 31.47 7.45 -20.66
C SER A 4 30.17 7.58 -19.88
N LEU A 5 29.67 8.80 -19.67
CA LEU A 5 28.40 9.03 -18.98
C LEU A 5 27.21 8.75 -19.91
N SER A 6 27.32 9.11 -21.20
CA SER A 6 26.27 8.86 -22.19
C SER A 6 26.00 7.38 -22.42
N SER A 7 27.07 6.57 -22.54
CA SER A 7 26.97 5.12 -22.76
C SER A 7 26.44 4.36 -21.53
N MET A 8 26.36 5.01 -20.36
CA MET A 8 25.86 4.39 -19.12
C MET A 8 24.38 4.67 -18.87
N ILE A 9 23.73 5.54 -19.65
CA ILE A 9 22.32 5.91 -19.43
C ILE A 9 21.39 4.73 -19.72
N VAL A 10 21.54 4.04 -20.86
CA VAL A 10 20.70 2.88 -21.19
C VAL A 10 20.85 1.75 -20.15
N PRO A 11 22.07 1.32 -19.77
CA PRO A 11 22.25 0.36 -18.68
C PRO A 11 21.66 0.83 -17.34
N ALA A 12 21.80 2.11 -17.00
CA ALA A 12 21.23 2.66 -15.76
C ALA A 12 19.70 2.61 -15.75
N VAL A 13 19.05 2.94 -16.88
CA VAL A 13 17.60 2.82 -17.06
C VAL A 13 17.14 1.37 -16.90
N LEU A 14 17.84 0.42 -17.54
CA LEU A 14 17.54 -1.01 -17.41
C LEU A 14 17.66 -1.49 -15.96
N TRP A 15 18.74 -1.13 -15.26
CA TRP A 15 18.91 -1.47 -13.85
C TRP A 15 17.83 -0.85 -12.94
N ALA A 16 17.44 0.39 -13.21
CA ALA A 16 16.34 1.05 -12.48
C ALA A 16 15.01 0.32 -12.68
N LEU A 17 14.69 -0.11 -13.90
CA LEU A 17 13.47 -0.87 -14.20
C LEU A 17 13.49 -2.25 -13.53
N ILE A 18 14.63 -2.94 -13.51
CA ILE A 18 14.80 -4.21 -12.79
C ILE A 18 14.55 -3.99 -11.29
N LEU A 19 15.15 -2.95 -10.70
CA LEU A 19 14.94 -2.61 -9.30
C LEU A 19 13.46 -2.36 -8.99
N PHE A 20 12.76 -1.59 -9.83
CA PHE A 20 11.33 -1.32 -9.70
C PHE A 20 10.47 -2.58 -9.83
N SER A 21 10.85 -3.51 -10.69
CA SER A 21 10.20 -4.82 -10.81
C SER A 21 10.34 -5.64 -9.53
N VAL A 22 11.55 -5.73 -8.98
CA VAL A 22 11.82 -6.44 -7.71
C VAL A 22 11.05 -5.81 -6.55
N LEU A 23 11.06 -4.47 -6.43
CA LEU A 23 10.29 -3.76 -5.41
C LEU A 23 8.79 -4.00 -5.53
N SER A 24 8.27 -4.02 -6.76
CA SER A 24 6.85 -4.26 -7.01
C SER A 24 6.44 -5.66 -6.57
N TRP A 25 7.22 -6.68 -6.93
CA TRP A 25 6.99 -8.06 -6.50
C TRP A 25 7.11 -8.23 -4.99
N ALA A 26 8.13 -7.63 -4.37
CA ALA A 26 8.31 -7.68 -2.92
C ALA A 26 7.10 -7.08 -2.18
N LEU A 27 6.65 -5.89 -2.58
CA LEU A 27 5.45 -5.26 -2.01
C LEU A 27 4.19 -6.10 -2.23
N LEU A 28 4.02 -6.68 -3.42
CA LEU A 28 2.89 -7.56 -3.74
C LEU A 28 2.86 -8.77 -2.81
N LEU A 29 3.98 -9.47 -2.64
CA LEU A 29 4.06 -10.65 -1.78
C LEU A 29 3.78 -10.32 -0.31
N ILE A 30 4.38 -9.25 0.21
CA ILE A 30 4.16 -8.80 1.60
C ILE A 30 2.68 -8.47 1.82
N LYS A 31 2.07 -7.72 0.90
CA LYS A 31 0.65 -7.33 1.00
C LYS A 31 -0.30 -8.51 0.85
N SER A 32 -0.02 -9.44 -0.07
CA SER A 32 -0.79 -10.66 -0.22
C SER A 32 -0.73 -11.52 1.04
N ALA A 33 0.45 -11.69 1.64
CA ALA A 33 0.61 -12.42 2.90
C ALA A 33 -0.15 -11.73 4.06
N GLN A 34 -0.05 -10.40 4.16
CA GLN A 34 -0.80 -9.61 5.14
C GLN A 34 -2.31 -9.79 4.96
N TYR A 35 -2.80 -9.73 3.73
CA TYR A 35 -4.23 -9.87 3.41
C TYR A 35 -4.76 -11.27 3.76
N VAL A 36 -4.04 -12.33 3.37
CA VAL A 36 -4.43 -13.71 3.70
C VAL A 36 -4.45 -13.93 5.21
N ARG A 37 -3.43 -13.45 5.92
CA ARG A 37 -3.37 -13.52 7.40
C ARG A 37 -4.54 -12.79 8.04
N GLN A 38 -4.82 -11.56 7.64
CA GLN A 38 -5.95 -10.78 8.15
C GLN A 38 -7.28 -11.48 7.86
N LYS A 39 -7.48 -11.98 6.64
CA LYS A 39 -8.72 -12.69 6.24
C LYS A 39 -8.96 -13.93 7.11
N SER A 40 -7.92 -14.71 7.39
CA SER A 40 -8.01 -15.89 8.26
C SER A 40 -8.37 -15.50 9.71
N GLN A 41 -7.66 -14.53 10.27
CA GLN A 41 -7.92 -13.99 11.61
C GLN A 41 -9.34 -13.46 11.75
N ASN A 42 -9.79 -12.71 10.75
CA ASN A 42 -11.11 -12.12 10.69
C ASN A 42 -12.22 -13.18 10.70
N LYS A 43 -12.05 -14.24 9.90
CA LYS A 43 -13.01 -15.35 9.83
C LYS A 43 -13.17 -16.06 11.18
N GLN A 44 -12.07 -16.27 11.90
CA GLN A 44 -12.07 -16.89 13.23
C GLN A 44 -12.80 -15.99 14.24
N PHE A 45 -12.44 -14.70 14.28
CA PHE A 45 -13.10 -13.73 15.15
C PHE A 45 -14.60 -13.62 14.87
N THR A 46 -15.01 -13.46 13.60
CA THR A 46 -16.42 -13.34 13.23
C THR A 46 -17.22 -14.55 13.70
N LYS A 47 -16.68 -15.78 13.56
CA LYS A 47 -17.35 -16.98 14.06
C LYS A 47 -17.48 -16.96 15.59
N ALA A 48 -16.42 -16.63 16.31
CA ALA A 48 -16.41 -16.56 17.78
C ALA A 48 -17.30 -15.44 18.33
N PHE A 49 -17.38 -14.31 17.63
CA PHE A 49 -18.22 -13.17 18.01
C PHE A 49 -19.71 -13.49 17.87
N TRP A 50 -20.13 -14.04 16.73
CA TRP A 50 -21.55 -14.37 16.49
C TRP A 50 -22.03 -15.63 17.20
N SER A 51 -21.12 -16.44 17.75
CA SER A 51 -21.47 -17.60 18.59
C SER A 51 -21.43 -17.29 20.09
N ALA A 52 -21.07 -16.06 20.48
CA ALA A 52 -21.04 -15.67 21.88
C ALA A 52 -22.47 -15.60 22.45
N PRO A 53 -22.71 -16.17 23.65
CA PRO A 53 -24.03 -16.16 24.28
C PRO A 53 -24.43 -14.77 24.80
N ASP A 54 -23.44 -13.96 25.21
CA ASP A 54 -23.65 -12.67 25.87
C ASP A 54 -22.71 -11.59 25.32
N LEU A 55 -23.11 -10.32 25.47
CA LEU A 55 -22.32 -9.15 25.06
C LEU A 55 -20.99 -9.04 25.80
N LEU A 56 -20.92 -9.51 27.06
CA LEU A 56 -19.69 -9.53 27.85
C LEU A 56 -18.67 -10.51 27.24
N THR A 57 -19.12 -11.73 26.91
CA THR A 57 -18.30 -12.75 26.24
C THR A 57 -17.85 -12.30 24.85
N ALA A 58 -18.72 -11.56 24.13
CA ALA A 58 -18.36 -10.97 22.84
C ALA A 58 -17.28 -9.86 22.98
N ALA A 59 -17.31 -9.08 24.07
CA ALA A 59 -16.29 -8.09 24.38
C ALA A 59 -14.95 -8.75 24.73
N GLU A 60 -14.94 -9.83 25.54
CA GLU A 60 -13.73 -10.61 25.83
C GLU A 60 -13.11 -11.21 24.56
N HIS A 61 -13.94 -11.79 23.68
CA HIS A 61 -13.49 -12.28 22.37
C HIS A 61 -12.90 -11.15 21.52
N SER A 62 -13.41 -9.92 21.61
CA SER A 62 -12.85 -8.78 20.86
C SER A 62 -11.48 -8.33 21.37
N ALA A 63 -11.19 -8.54 22.66
CA ALA A 63 -9.88 -8.22 23.25
C ALA A 63 -8.82 -9.31 23.02
N GLN A 64 -9.23 -10.58 22.94
CA GLN A 64 -8.32 -11.72 22.82
C GLN A 64 -7.92 -12.04 21.37
N TYR A 65 -8.80 -11.81 20.39
CA TYR A 65 -8.54 -12.21 19.02
C TYR A 65 -7.72 -11.15 18.26
N PRO A 66 -6.67 -11.54 17.54
CA PRO A 66 -5.99 -10.64 16.61
C PRO A 66 -6.87 -10.43 15.37
N GLY A 67 -6.89 -9.21 14.82
CA GLY A 67 -7.53 -8.93 13.53
C GLY A 67 -8.17 -7.54 13.47
N ALA A 68 -8.38 -7.03 12.25
CA ALA A 68 -8.99 -5.71 12.06
C ALA A 68 -10.41 -5.63 12.63
N LEU A 69 -11.29 -6.64 12.41
CA LEU A 69 -12.64 -6.60 12.99
C LEU A 69 -12.63 -6.72 14.52
N ALA A 70 -11.72 -7.49 15.11
CA ALA A 70 -11.60 -7.58 16.56
C ALA A 70 -11.25 -6.22 17.17
N ARG A 71 -10.28 -5.50 16.57
CA ARG A 71 -9.93 -4.13 16.98
C ARG A 71 -11.05 -3.11 16.76
N ILE A 72 -11.87 -3.28 15.73
CA ILE A 72 -13.07 -2.46 15.50
C ILE A 72 -14.12 -2.75 16.58
N ALA A 73 -14.42 -4.03 16.84
CA ALA A 73 -15.38 -4.43 17.87
C ALA A 73 -14.94 -3.95 19.26
N ASN A 74 -13.67 -4.14 19.63
CA ASN A 74 -13.11 -3.68 20.90
C ASN A 74 -13.24 -2.15 21.07
N SER A 75 -12.95 -1.37 20.01
CA SER A 75 -13.14 0.09 20.06
C SER A 75 -14.62 0.49 20.26
N GLY A 76 -15.55 -0.33 19.78
CA GLY A 76 -16.98 -0.15 20.03
C GLY A 76 -17.35 -0.42 21.48
N PHE A 77 -16.87 -1.52 22.06
CA PHE A 77 -17.08 -1.85 23.48
C PHE A 77 -16.46 -0.83 24.42
N GLU A 78 -15.23 -0.37 24.14
CA GLU A 78 -14.58 0.71 24.91
C GLU A 78 -15.39 2.01 24.87
N ALA A 79 -15.93 2.39 23.71
CA ALA A 79 -16.75 3.58 23.57
C ALA A 79 -18.08 3.50 24.37
N MET A 80 -18.60 2.29 24.61
CA MET A 80 -19.76 2.07 25.47
C MET A 80 -19.39 2.06 26.96
N ALA A 81 -18.25 1.47 27.34
CA ALA A 81 -17.80 1.34 28.74
C ALA A 81 -17.40 2.69 29.37
N VAL A 82 -16.86 3.64 28.58
CA VAL A 82 -16.50 4.99 29.05
C VAL A 82 -17.72 5.77 29.58
N ASP A 83 -18.94 5.37 29.22
CA ASP A 83 -20.19 6.02 29.66
C ASP A 83 -20.68 5.56 31.05
N GLU A 84 -20.03 4.57 31.68
CA GLU A 84 -20.31 4.12 33.06
C GLU A 84 -19.51 4.88 34.13
N SER A 85 -18.55 5.74 33.75
CA SER A 85 -17.78 6.53 34.72
C SER A 85 -18.66 7.61 35.40
N PRO A 86 -18.55 7.86 36.72
CA PRO A 86 -19.53 8.63 37.48
C PRO A 86 -19.71 10.06 36.95
N ARG A 87 -20.96 10.35 36.60
CA ARG A 87 -21.52 11.58 36.00
C ARG A 87 -21.25 12.83 36.84
N THR A 88 -20.03 13.33 36.79
CA THR A 88 -19.66 14.59 37.42
C THR A 88 -19.19 15.52 36.32
N THR A 89 -20.14 16.22 35.68
CA THR A 89 -20.01 17.57 35.07
C THR A 89 -21.05 17.72 33.96
N GLN A 90 -21.93 18.71 34.11
CA GLN A 90 -22.77 19.27 33.04
C GLN A 90 -21.87 19.74 31.88
N GLN A 91 -21.57 18.86 30.93
CA GLN A 91 -20.78 19.18 29.75
C GLN A 91 -21.58 18.82 28.50
N LEU A 92 -21.36 19.59 27.42
CA LEU A 92 -21.93 19.40 26.06
C LEU A 92 -21.86 17.96 25.51
N ALA A 93 -21.17 17.04 26.19
CA ALA A 93 -21.16 15.61 25.92
C ALA A 93 -22.53 14.92 26.04
N HIS A 94 -23.51 15.54 26.71
CA HIS A 94 -24.87 15.00 26.88
C HIS A 94 -25.84 15.25 25.71
N THR A 95 -25.52 16.15 24.77
CA THR A 95 -26.37 16.38 23.57
C THR A 95 -26.03 15.46 22.40
N ILE A 96 -24.91 14.74 22.46
CA ILE A 96 -24.56 13.75 21.44
C ILE A 96 -25.16 12.42 21.85
N ASN A 97 -26.04 11.89 20.99
CA ASN A 97 -26.67 10.60 21.20
C ASN A 97 -25.60 9.51 21.36
N ARG A 98 -25.78 8.58 22.31
CA ARG A 98 -24.83 7.49 22.57
C ARG A 98 -24.55 6.68 21.29
N SER A 99 -25.59 6.49 20.47
CA SER A 99 -25.49 5.89 19.14
C SER A 99 -24.50 6.61 18.24
N ASP A 100 -24.55 7.95 18.22
CA ASP A 100 -23.72 8.78 17.33
C ASP A 100 -22.25 8.73 17.74
N ARG A 101 -21.97 8.65 19.06
CA ARG A 101 -20.60 8.48 19.57
C ARG A 101 -20.03 7.11 19.23
N LEU A 102 -20.83 6.05 19.39
CA LEU A 102 -20.44 4.69 19.01
C LEU A 102 -20.17 4.61 17.51
N GLU A 103 -21.11 5.10 16.69
CA GLU A 103 -20.99 5.11 15.24
C GLU A 103 -19.74 5.89 14.79
N ARG A 104 -19.49 7.06 15.39
CA ARG A 104 -18.30 7.86 15.09
C ARG A 104 -17.01 7.11 15.42
N ASN A 105 -16.91 6.47 16.58
CA ASN A 105 -15.72 5.71 16.97
C ASN A 105 -15.49 4.52 16.02
N LEU A 106 -16.54 3.76 15.72
CA LEU A 106 -16.46 2.65 14.77
C LEU A 106 -16.03 3.13 13.38
N ARG A 107 -16.62 4.23 12.88
CA ARG A 107 -16.22 4.84 11.60
C ARG A 107 -14.75 5.26 11.62
N GLN A 108 -14.29 5.92 12.68
CA GLN A 108 -12.90 6.34 12.82
C GLN A 108 -11.95 5.14 12.82
N GLN A 109 -12.28 4.08 13.56
CA GLN A 109 -11.45 2.88 13.64
C GLN A 109 -11.43 2.12 12.31
N ILE A 110 -12.57 2.00 11.61
CA ILE A 110 -12.65 1.43 10.26
C ILE A 110 -11.73 2.21 9.31
N GLN A 111 -11.72 3.55 9.37
CA GLN A 111 -10.84 4.36 8.53
C GLN A 111 -9.36 4.16 8.87
N LYS A 112 -9.03 4.00 10.16
CA LYS A 112 -7.66 3.72 10.60
C LYS A 112 -7.16 2.38 10.06
N GLU A 113 -7.99 1.34 10.14
CA GLU A 113 -7.68 0.01 9.60
C GLU A 113 -7.56 0.04 8.07
N ARG A 114 -8.44 0.77 7.36
CA ARG A 114 -8.35 0.95 5.90
C ARG A 114 -7.04 1.61 5.49
N ARG A 115 -6.67 2.72 6.12
CA ARG A 115 -5.40 3.42 5.82
C ARG A 115 -4.18 2.52 6.06
N ALA A 116 -4.21 1.68 7.09
CA ALA A 116 -3.14 0.73 7.35
C ALA A 116 -3.00 -0.30 6.21
N LEU A 117 -4.12 -0.73 5.62
CA LEU A 117 -4.11 -1.64 4.46
C LEU A 117 -3.63 -0.95 3.17
N GLU A 118 -4.02 0.32 2.96
CA GLU A 118 -3.66 1.14 1.81
C GLU A 118 -2.17 1.55 1.79
N SER A 119 -1.48 1.47 2.93
CA SER A 119 -0.04 1.77 3.01
C SER A 119 0.76 1.04 1.92
N GLY A 120 1.69 1.71 1.25
CA GLY A 120 2.52 1.11 0.20
C GLY A 120 1.82 0.86 -1.15
N GLN A 121 0.49 0.90 -1.24
CA GLN A 121 -0.20 0.87 -2.55
C GLN A 121 0.11 2.11 -3.38
N ALA A 122 0.28 3.26 -2.73
CA ALA A 122 0.70 4.50 -3.39
C ALA A 122 2.05 4.34 -4.09
N ILE A 123 3.02 3.66 -3.47
CA ILE A 123 4.34 3.39 -4.07
C ILE A 123 4.18 2.51 -5.30
N LEU A 124 3.39 1.44 -5.20
CA LEU A 124 3.15 0.53 -6.32
C LEU A 124 2.44 1.25 -7.49
N ALA A 125 1.48 2.13 -7.19
CA ALA A 125 0.80 2.96 -8.17
C ALA A 125 1.78 3.95 -8.84
N SER A 126 2.65 4.59 -8.06
CA SER A 126 3.69 5.48 -8.60
C SER A 126 4.69 4.75 -9.48
N ILE A 127 5.16 3.56 -9.08
CA ILE A 127 6.06 2.75 -9.91
C ILE A 127 5.35 2.36 -11.21
N GLY A 128 4.11 1.86 -11.13
CA GLY A 128 3.33 1.45 -12.30
C GLY A 128 3.06 2.60 -13.28
N SER A 129 2.89 3.83 -12.79
CA SER A 129 2.65 4.99 -13.65
C SER A 129 3.94 5.61 -14.22
N THR A 130 5.07 5.56 -13.50
CA THR A 130 6.34 6.19 -13.92
C THR A 130 7.24 5.27 -14.73
N ALA A 131 7.19 3.95 -14.52
CA ALA A 131 8.03 2.99 -15.22
C ALA A 131 7.92 3.05 -16.76
N PRO A 132 6.73 3.22 -17.38
CA PRO A 132 6.63 3.33 -18.84
C PRO A 132 7.37 4.55 -19.40
N PHE A 133 7.35 5.68 -18.69
CA PHE A 133 8.07 6.88 -19.11
C PHE A 133 9.58 6.73 -18.97
N ILE A 134 10.04 6.01 -17.94
CA ILE A 134 11.46 5.68 -17.76
C ILE A 134 11.94 4.75 -18.88
N GLY A 135 11.15 3.75 -19.26
CA GLY A 135 11.44 2.89 -20.40
C GLY A 135 11.49 3.66 -21.73
N LEU A 136 10.49 4.52 -21.98
CA LEU A 136 10.45 5.38 -23.16
C LEU A 136 11.64 6.35 -23.21
N PHE A 137 12.06 6.89 -22.06
CA PHE A 137 13.26 7.72 -21.98
C PHE A 137 14.52 6.94 -22.42
N GLY A 138 14.65 5.70 -21.96
CA GLY A 138 15.76 4.81 -22.37
C GLY A 138 15.79 4.55 -23.87
N THR A 139 14.63 4.29 -24.50
CA THR A 139 14.57 4.05 -25.94
C THR A 139 14.88 5.30 -26.76
N VAL A 140 14.36 6.47 -26.36
CA VAL A 140 14.69 7.74 -27.02
C VAL A 140 16.18 8.05 -26.92
N TRP A 141 16.79 7.83 -25.75
CA TRP A 141 18.22 8.04 -25.56
C TRP A 141 19.06 7.08 -26.40
N GLY A 142 18.73 5.79 -26.40
CA GLY A 142 19.45 4.78 -27.21
C GLY A 142 19.41 5.09 -28.71
N ILE A 143 18.26 5.52 -29.23
CA ILE A 143 18.12 5.96 -30.62
C ILE A 143 18.97 7.22 -30.89
N MET A 144 18.99 8.18 -29.96
CA MET A 144 19.81 9.39 -30.09
C MET A 144 21.30 9.05 -30.17
N GLU A 145 21.79 8.14 -29.32
CA GLU A 145 23.18 7.69 -29.31
C GLU A 145 23.54 6.94 -30.61
N ALA A 146 22.63 6.09 -31.11
CA ALA A 146 22.80 5.42 -32.40
C ALA A 146 22.89 6.43 -33.57
N LEU A 147 21.97 7.40 -33.64
CA LEU A 147 21.97 8.42 -34.69
C LEU A 147 23.21 9.32 -34.62
N GLN A 148 23.68 9.66 -33.42
CA GLN A 148 24.90 10.43 -33.22
C GLN A 148 26.12 9.63 -33.71
N SER A 149 26.19 8.33 -33.41
CA SER A 149 27.25 7.45 -33.90
C SER A 149 27.28 7.40 -35.43
N ILE A 150 26.13 7.20 -36.09
CA ILE A 150 26.02 7.21 -37.56
C ILE A 150 26.46 8.56 -38.15
N GLY A 151 26.09 9.67 -37.51
CA GLY A 151 26.49 11.01 -37.95
C GLY A 151 28.00 11.25 -37.89
N VAL A 152 28.71 10.60 -36.96
CA VAL A 152 30.17 10.68 -36.83
C VAL A 152 30.88 9.70 -37.75
N THR A 153 30.37 8.47 -37.91
CA THR A 153 31.02 7.43 -38.74
C THR A 153 30.66 7.50 -40.22
N GLY A 154 29.59 8.22 -40.59
CA GLY A 154 29.13 8.36 -41.98
C GLY A 154 28.60 7.07 -42.60
N SER A 155 28.44 5.99 -41.83
CA SER A 155 27.99 4.68 -42.30
C SER A 155 26.76 4.23 -41.52
N ALA A 156 25.65 4.02 -42.24
CA ALA A 156 24.39 3.49 -41.72
C ALA A 156 24.30 1.97 -41.93
N SER A 157 25.32 1.21 -41.54
CA SER A 157 25.30 -0.25 -41.64
C SER A 157 24.38 -0.86 -40.57
N LEU A 158 23.82 -2.05 -40.85
CA LEU A 158 22.94 -2.74 -39.91
C LEU A 158 23.65 -3.01 -38.57
N GLU A 159 24.97 -3.34 -38.57
CA GLU A 159 25.74 -3.44 -37.32
C GLU A 159 25.86 -2.11 -36.55
N ALA A 160 25.93 -0.97 -37.22
CA ALA A 160 26.01 0.35 -36.56
C ALA A 160 24.68 0.75 -35.89
N VAL A 161 23.58 0.14 -36.32
CA VAL A 161 22.20 0.45 -35.90
C VAL A 161 21.62 -0.66 -35.01
N ALA A 162 21.97 -1.93 -35.21
CA ALA A 162 21.40 -3.05 -34.46
C ALA A 162 21.95 -3.18 -33.04
N GLY A 163 23.14 -2.65 -32.76
CA GLY A 163 23.76 -2.72 -31.42
C GLY A 163 23.02 -1.92 -30.33
N PRO A 164 22.76 -0.61 -30.52
CA PRO A 164 22.17 0.23 -29.47
C PRO A 164 20.63 0.16 -29.37
N ILE A 165 19.95 -0.43 -30.36
CA ILE A 165 18.49 -0.31 -30.55
C ILE A 165 17.75 -1.65 -30.31
N GLY A 166 18.50 -2.74 -30.13
CA GLY A 166 17.99 -4.09 -29.83
C GLY A 166 18.04 -4.45 -28.35
#